data_AF-A0A6M0JBB8-F1
#
_entry.id   AF-A0A6M0JBB8-F1
#
_cell.length_a   1.000
_cell.length_b   1.000
_cell.length_c   1.000
_cell.angle_alpha   90.00
_cell.angle_beta   90.00
_cell.angle_gamma   90.00
#
_symmetry.space_group_name_H-M   'P 1'
#
loop_
_entity.id
_entity.type
_entity.pdbx_description
1 polymer ?
#
loop_
_entity_poly.entity_id
_entity_poly.type
_entity_poly.pdbx_seq_one_letter_code
_entity_poly.pdbx_strand_id
1 'polypeptide(L)'
;MKIGKGKNKRYVYNPYKGFAKQNVSLENSSHQEIISKVLSGEIILCCGRMQDESGHGGDILIEKKISEIGDEQTNLKFAYEMVMQRNIINLGIRRQHEQGKGLLNFMDKKYRRLVGLYDATDADDIIFNWYTIPELENAQRDSALFVNTNSLKPIALILAKNCDAAHEFPCLFSGVPLNEEATMRGHLLFMVKSNNVSDLKINILTQEKFI
;
A
#
# COMPACT_ATOMS: atom_id res chain seq x y z
N MET A 1 2.08 42.92 -23.23
CA MET A 1 1.04 41.88 -23.46
C MET A 1 1.19 40.82 -22.37
N LYS A 2 0.08 40.38 -21.78
CA LYS A 2 -0.01 39.61 -20.53
C LYS A 2 0.75 38.26 -20.58
N ILE A 3 1.43 37.93 -19.49
CA ILE A 3 2.09 36.65 -19.23
C ILE A 3 1.00 35.56 -19.06
N GLY A 4 0.91 34.64 -20.02
CA GLY A 4 -0.07 33.55 -20.01
C GLY A 4 0.48 32.30 -19.30
N LYS A 5 -0.15 31.94 -18.18
CA LYS A 5 0.07 30.69 -17.42
C LYS A 5 -0.20 29.47 -18.32
N GLY A 6 0.85 28.78 -18.77
CA GLY A 6 0.76 27.51 -19.49
C GLY A 6 0.60 26.33 -18.53
N LYS A 7 -0.57 25.70 -18.55
CA LYS A 7 -0.93 24.50 -17.78
C LYS A 7 -0.11 23.28 -18.25
N ASN A 8 0.76 22.74 -17.39
CA ASN A 8 1.45 21.49 -17.66
C ASN A 8 0.46 20.31 -17.54
N LYS A 9 0.20 19.68 -18.69
CA LYS A 9 -0.66 18.50 -18.82
C LYS A 9 -0.03 17.29 -18.16
N ARG A 10 -0.94 16.45 -17.70
CA ARG A 10 -0.81 15.49 -16.62
C ARG A 10 -1.46 14.23 -17.19
N TYR A 11 -0.85 13.10 -16.97
CA TYR A 11 -0.98 11.93 -17.78
C TYR A 11 -1.09 10.72 -16.76
N VAL A 12 -1.97 9.71 -16.95
CA VAL A 12 -2.18 8.47 -16.14
C VAL A 12 -2.22 7.20 -17.04
N TYR A 13 -1.41 6.15 -16.79
CA TYR A 13 -1.54 4.88 -17.55
C TYR A 13 -2.82 4.13 -17.16
N ASN A 14 -3.63 3.85 -18.18
CA ASN A 14 -4.80 3.00 -18.14
C ASN A 14 -4.49 1.73 -18.95
N PRO A 15 -4.69 0.51 -18.41
CA PRO A 15 -4.40 -0.74 -19.13
C PRO A 15 -5.22 -0.92 -20.43
N TYR A 16 -6.25 -0.08 -20.67
CA TYR A 16 -6.99 -0.02 -21.93
C TYR A 16 -6.57 1.14 -22.86
N LYS A 17 -5.70 2.08 -22.44
CA LYS A 17 -5.39 3.33 -23.17
C LYS A 17 -3.96 3.90 -23.09
N GLY A 18 -2.99 3.25 -22.44
CA GLY A 18 -1.56 3.62 -22.56
C GLY A 18 -1.06 4.75 -21.63
N PHE A 19 0.27 5.01 -21.70
CA PHE A 19 1.07 5.65 -20.64
C PHE A 19 0.87 7.11 -20.52
N ALA A 20 0.75 7.51 -19.25
CA ALA A 20 0.64 8.88 -18.98
C ALA A 20 1.25 9.24 -17.57
N LYS A 21 2.11 10.31 -17.53
CA LYS A 21 2.87 11.12 -16.52
C LYS A 21 2.12 12.17 -15.62
N GLN A 22 2.05 12.03 -14.30
CA GLN A 22 1.82 13.17 -13.38
C GLN A 22 2.84 13.20 -12.23
N ASN A 23 3.57 14.32 -12.12
CA ASN A 23 4.11 14.75 -10.82
C ASN A 23 2.97 15.41 -10.04
N VAL A 24 2.53 14.78 -8.96
CA VAL A 24 1.39 15.26 -8.18
C VAL A 24 1.88 15.97 -6.91
N SER A 25 1.66 17.28 -6.85
CA SER A 25 1.63 18.03 -5.60
C SER A 25 0.40 17.61 -4.78
N LEU A 26 0.59 17.35 -3.48
CA LEU A 26 -0.41 16.90 -2.51
C LEU A 26 -1.49 17.95 -2.18
N GLU A 27 -1.42 19.14 -2.77
CA GLU A 27 -2.33 20.26 -2.49
C GLU A 27 -3.63 20.25 -3.33
N ASN A 28 -3.87 19.22 -4.14
CA ASN A 28 -5.08 19.13 -4.96
C ASN A 28 -6.23 18.41 -4.23
N SER A 29 -7.43 18.99 -4.31
CA SER A 29 -8.70 18.45 -3.78
C SER A 29 -8.97 16.97 -4.10
N SER A 30 -8.44 16.46 -5.22
CA SER A 30 -8.56 15.06 -5.60
C SER A 30 -7.86 14.09 -4.63
N HIS A 31 -6.75 14.48 -3.98
CA HIS A 31 -6.08 13.61 -3.00
C HIS A 31 -6.83 13.57 -1.68
N GLN A 32 -7.46 14.67 -1.26
CA GLN A 32 -8.31 14.69 -0.08
C GLN A 32 -9.52 13.77 -0.27
N GLU A 33 -10.08 13.75 -1.49
CA GLU A 33 -11.17 12.84 -1.83
C GLU A 33 -10.71 11.37 -1.80
N ILE A 34 -9.57 11.04 -2.43
CA ILE A 34 -8.98 9.69 -2.38
C ILE A 34 -8.72 9.26 -0.93
N ILE A 35 -8.07 10.11 -0.14
CA ILE A 35 -7.77 9.84 1.27
C ILE A 35 -9.05 9.61 2.05
N SER A 36 -10.09 10.44 1.84
CA SER A 36 -11.39 10.29 2.50
C SER A 36 -12.03 8.94 2.15
N LYS A 37 -12.01 8.54 0.88
CA LYS A 37 -12.53 7.24 0.42
C LYS A 37 -11.74 6.05 0.96
N VAL A 38 -10.41 6.19 1.11
CA VAL A 38 -9.59 5.15 1.74
C VAL A 38 -9.87 5.08 3.24
N LEU A 39 -9.97 6.22 3.93
CA LEU A 39 -10.32 6.32 5.36
C LEU A 39 -11.69 5.69 5.67
N SER A 40 -12.68 5.94 4.82
CA SER A 40 -14.01 5.34 4.98
C SER A 40 -14.00 3.83 4.73
N GLY A 41 -12.99 3.31 4.04
CA GLY A 41 -12.92 1.92 3.60
C GLY A 41 -13.73 1.66 2.32
N GLU A 42 -14.17 2.70 1.61
CA GLU A 42 -14.89 2.57 0.34
C GLU A 42 -14.01 1.98 -0.76
N ILE A 43 -12.74 2.37 -0.78
CA ILE A 43 -11.78 1.96 -1.81
C ILE A 43 -10.50 1.37 -1.21
N ILE A 44 -9.86 0.54 -2.02
CA ILE A 44 -8.46 0.17 -1.92
C ILE A 44 -7.69 0.95 -2.97
N LEU A 45 -6.51 1.45 -2.61
CA LEU A 45 -5.61 2.12 -3.53
C LEU A 45 -4.57 1.14 -4.05
N CYS A 46 -4.66 0.80 -5.33
CA CYS A 46 -3.64 0.03 -6.04
C CYS A 46 -2.55 1.00 -6.52
N CYS A 47 -1.34 0.84 -6.01
CA CYS A 47 -0.22 1.74 -6.22
C CYS A 47 0.92 1.03 -6.95
N GLY A 48 1.74 1.78 -7.66
CA GLY A 48 2.94 1.27 -8.30
C GLY A 48 3.81 2.39 -8.84
N ARG A 49 5.06 2.06 -9.15
CA ARG A 49 5.93 2.91 -9.96
C ARG A 49 6.02 2.32 -11.35
N MET A 50 5.83 3.14 -12.37
CA MET A 50 6.11 2.76 -13.74
C MET A 50 7.21 3.62 -14.32
N GLN A 51 7.92 3.04 -15.27
CA GLN A 51 8.98 3.69 -16.02
C GLN A 51 8.66 3.55 -17.50
N ASP A 52 8.79 4.63 -18.27
CA ASP A 52 8.72 4.57 -19.71
C ASP A 52 10.03 4.02 -20.31
N GLU A 53 10.01 3.70 -21.60
CA GLU A 53 11.18 3.17 -22.34
C GLU A 53 12.36 4.15 -22.37
N SER A 54 12.11 5.45 -22.14
CA SER A 54 13.13 6.50 -22.04
C SER A 54 13.68 6.67 -20.63
N GLY A 55 13.26 5.82 -19.68
CA GLY A 55 13.71 5.84 -18.30
C GLY A 55 12.99 6.87 -17.41
N HIS A 56 12.00 7.62 -17.91
CA HIS A 56 11.22 8.53 -17.07
C HIS A 56 10.20 7.75 -16.25
N GLY A 57 10.29 7.88 -14.94
CA GLY A 57 9.39 7.22 -13.98
C GLY A 57 8.28 8.12 -13.46
N GLY A 58 7.16 7.51 -13.07
CA GLY A 58 6.06 8.16 -12.36
C GLY A 58 5.29 7.18 -11.49
N ASP A 59 4.62 7.72 -10.47
CA ASP A 59 3.73 6.93 -9.62
C ASP A 59 2.39 6.75 -10.31
N ILE A 60 1.75 5.61 -10.04
CA ILE A 60 0.40 5.29 -10.46
C ILE A 60 -0.41 4.94 -9.24
N LEU A 61 -1.58 5.53 -9.16
CA LEU A 61 -2.59 5.29 -8.15
C LEU A 61 -3.90 4.95 -8.87
N ILE A 62 -4.43 3.77 -8.59
CA ILE A 62 -5.70 3.28 -9.15
C ILE A 62 -6.63 3.02 -7.98
N GLU A 63 -7.74 3.74 -7.96
CA GLU A 63 -8.83 3.52 -7.00
C GLU A 63 -9.62 2.28 -7.43
N LYS A 64 -9.83 1.34 -6.50
CA LYS A 64 -10.69 0.16 -6.72
C LYS A 64 -11.61 -0.03 -5.53
N LYS A 65 -12.89 -0.31 -5.78
CA LYS A 65 -13.75 -0.90 -4.76
C LYS A 65 -13.37 -2.37 -4.58
N ILE A 66 -13.56 -2.90 -3.38
CA ILE A 66 -13.31 -4.33 -3.10
C ILE A 66 -14.14 -5.21 -4.04
N SER A 67 -15.40 -4.85 -4.29
CA SER A 67 -16.30 -5.56 -5.20
C SER A 67 -15.84 -5.55 -6.67
N GLU A 68 -14.91 -4.66 -7.03
CA GLU A 68 -14.33 -4.55 -8.38
C GLU A 68 -13.03 -5.35 -8.53
N ILE A 69 -12.54 -5.96 -7.44
CA ILE A 69 -11.47 -6.93 -7.50
C ILE A 69 -12.10 -8.27 -7.93
N GLY A 70 -12.24 -8.42 -9.25
CA GLY A 70 -12.79 -9.61 -9.87
C GLY A 70 -11.87 -10.83 -9.75
N ASP A 71 -12.39 -12.00 -10.13
CA ASP A 71 -11.65 -13.27 -10.01
C ASP A 71 -10.39 -13.31 -10.89
N GLU A 72 -10.35 -12.53 -11.98
CA GLU A 72 -9.16 -12.35 -12.84
C GLU A 72 -8.00 -11.64 -12.13
N GLN A 73 -8.26 -10.99 -10.99
CA GLN A 73 -7.26 -10.33 -10.14
C GLN A 73 -6.97 -11.17 -8.89
N THR A 74 -6.86 -12.49 -9.05
CA THR A 74 -6.79 -13.46 -7.96
C THR A 74 -5.71 -13.12 -6.93
N ASN A 75 -4.54 -12.65 -7.36
CA ASN A 75 -3.46 -12.28 -6.45
C ASN A 75 -3.77 -11.04 -5.60
N LEU A 76 -4.44 -10.03 -6.16
CA LEU A 76 -4.86 -8.84 -5.42
C LEU A 76 -5.97 -9.19 -4.42
N LYS A 77 -6.92 -10.03 -4.85
CA LYS A 77 -7.99 -10.56 -4.00
C LYS A 77 -7.41 -11.35 -2.83
N PHE A 78 -6.50 -12.28 -3.11
CA PHE A 78 -5.80 -13.08 -2.10
C PHE A 78 -5.02 -12.20 -1.11
N ALA A 79 -4.27 -11.22 -1.62
CA ALA A 79 -3.53 -10.29 -0.78
C ALA A 79 -4.44 -9.51 0.17
N TYR A 80 -5.57 -9.01 -0.32
CA TYR A 80 -6.58 -8.38 0.51
C TYR A 80 -7.18 -9.35 1.54
N GLU A 81 -7.69 -10.50 1.09
CA GLU A 81 -8.32 -11.52 1.96
C GLU A 81 -7.40 -12.01 3.07
N MET A 82 -6.10 -12.14 2.80
CA MET A 82 -5.09 -12.49 3.79
C MET A 82 -4.99 -11.44 4.90
N VAL A 83 -5.04 -10.15 4.57
CA VAL A 83 -5.00 -9.08 5.58
C VAL A 83 -6.29 -9.05 6.40
N MET A 84 -7.43 -9.37 5.78
CA MET A 84 -8.74 -9.35 6.43
C MET A 84 -8.97 -10.50 7.42
N GLN A 85 -7.99 -11.38 7.58
CA GLN A 85 -8.09 -12.48 8.52
C GLN A 85 -8.02 -12.00 9.96
N ARG A 86 -8.79 -12.67 10.82
CA ARG A 86 -8.91 -12.32 12.24
C ARG A 86 -7.57 -12.20 12.97
N ASN A 87 -6.66 -13.14 12.76
CA ASN A 87 -5.34 -13.16 13.38
C ASN A 87 -4.46 -12.00 12.92
N ILE A 88 -4.50 -11.64 11.64
CA ILE A 88 -3.79 -10.48 11.10
C ILE A 88 -4.37 -9.16 11.62
N ILE A 89 -5.71 -9.04 11.64
CA ILE A 89 -6.39 -7.88 12.20
C ILE A 89 -6.02 -7.72 13.68
N ASN A 90 -6.07 -8.80 14.45
CA ASN A 90 -5.68 -8.80 15.87
C ASN A 90 -4.22 -8.40 16.06
N LEU A 91 -3.32 -8.86 15.19
CA LEU A 91 -1.91 -8.44 15.21
C LEU A 91 -1.79 -6.93 14.99
N GLY A 92 -2.47 -6.37 13.98
CA GLY A 92 -2.46 -4.92 13.73
C GLY A 92 -2.99 -4.11 14.91
N ILE A 93 -4.13 -4.50 15.48
CA ILE A 93 -4.70 -3.85 16.67
C ILE A 93 -3.76 -3.93 17.87
N ARG A 94 -3.15 -5.10 18.10
CA ARG A 94 -2.17 -5.29 19.18
C ARG A 94 -0.96 -4.37 18.99
N ARG A 95 -0.39 -4.31 17.79
CA ARG A 95 0.75 -3.42 17.48
C ARG A 95 0.38 -1.96 17.70
N GLN A 96 -0.82 -1.57 17.33
CA GLN A 96 -1.31 -0.22 17.56
C GLN A 96 -1.45 0.12 19.05
N HIS A 97 -1.89 -0.84 19.87
CA HIS A 97 -1.95 -0.68 21.31
C HIS A 97 -0.54 -0.60 21.94
N GLU A 98 0.39 -1.44 21.49
CA GLU A 98 1.75 -1.52 22.04
C GLU A 98 2.65 -0.35 21.59
N GLN A 99 2.51 0.11 20.34
CA GLN A 99 3.46 1.02 19.69
C GLN A 99 2.81 2.34 19.22
N GLY A 100 1.51 2.51 19.45
CA GLY A 100 0.73 3.65 18.97
C GLY A 100 0.37 3.55 17.49
N LYS A 101 -0.21 4.64 16.96
CA LYS A 101 -0.61 4.75 15.55
C LYS A 101 0.54 4.45 14.60
N GLY A 102 0.24 3.80 13.49
CA GLY A 102 1.24 3.38 12.51
C GLY A 102 0.64 2.81 11.25
N LEU A 103 1.48 2.11 10.49
CA LEU A 103 1.15 1.41 9.25
C LEU A 103 1.58 -0.04 9.39
N LEU A 104 0.63 -0.96 9.18
CA LEU A 104 0.98 -2.37 9.01
C LEU A 104 1.39 -2.60 7.56
N ASN A 105 2.61 -3.09 7.34
CA ASN A 105 3.13 -3.38 6.01
C ASN A 105 3.40 -4.88 5.85
N PHE A 106 2.94 -5.43 4.75
CA PHE A 106 3.15 -6.81 4.32
C PHE A 106 4.04 -6.79 3.09
N MET A 107 5.03 -7.67 3.05
CA MET A 107 5.91 -7.77 1.89
C MET A 107 6.33 -9.22 1.67
N ASP A 108 6.13 -9.72 0.46
CA ASP A 108 6.71 -11.01 0.04
C ASP A 108 8.23 -10.96 0.18
N LYS A 109 8.84 -11.97 0.80
CA LYS A 109 10.28 -12.06 1.06
C LYS A 109 11.09 -11.98 -0.24
N LYS A 110 10.61 -12.59 -1.33
CA LYS A 110 11.28 -12.49 -2.63
C LYS A 110 11.28 -11.04 -3.11
N TYR A 111 10.15 -10.36 -2.99
CA TYR A 111 10.06 -8.94 -3.33
C TYR A 111 10.91 -8.04 -2.43
N ARG A 112 10.92 -8.28 -1.12
CA ARG A 112 11.76 -7.57 -0.15
C ARG A 112 13.23 -7.62 -0.54
N ARG A 113 13.70 -8.77 -1.02
CA ARG A 113 15.04 -8.93 -1.58
C ARG A 113 15.26 -8.11 -2.84
N LEU A 114 14.30 -8.10 -3.76
CA LEU A 114 14.39 -7.32 -5.00
C LEU A 114 14.49 -5.81 -4.74
N VAL A 115 13.81 -5.30 -3.70
CA VAL A 115 13.84 -3.87 -3.35
C VAL A 115 14.95 -3.50 -2.36
N GLY A 116 15.90 -4.41 -2.10
CA GLY A 116 17.08 -4.11 -1.27
C GLY A 116 16.82 -4.04 0.24
N LEU A 117 15.70 -4.59 0.71
CA LEU A 117 15.35 -4.68 2.14
C LEU A 117 15.62 -6.06 2.74
N TYR A 118 16.41 -6.89 2.04
CA TYR A 118 16.67 -8.26 2.42
C TYR A 118 17.26 -8.37 3.84
N ASP A 119 16.64 -9.20 4.67
CA ASP A 119 17.22 -9.68 5.92
C ASP A 119 17.40 -11.21 5.85
N ALA A 120 18.57 -11.70 6.25
CA ALA A 120 18.85 -13.12 6.30
C ALA A 120 18.03 -13.84 7.39
N THR A 121 17.55 -13.11 8.40
CA THR A 121 16.71 -13.66 9.49
C THR A 121 15.24 -13.74 9.14
N ASP A 122 14.82 -13.24 7.97
CA ASP A 122 13.45 -13.36 7.48
C ASP A 122 13.10 -14.86 7.35
N ALA A 123 12.31 -15.41 8.28
CA ALA A 123 11.94 -16.82 8.27
C ALA A 123 10.79 -17.10 7.31
N ASP A 124 9.87 -16.15 7.19
CA ASP A 124 8.58 -16.34 6.51
C ASP A 124 8.59 -15.88 5.05
N ASP A 125 7.71 -16.46 4.24
CA ASP A 125 7.50 -16.04 2.86
C ASP A 125 6.86 -14.64 2.78
N ILE A 126 6.12 -14.24 3.82
CA ILE A 126 5.50 -12.91 3.94
C ILE A 126 6.01 -12.27 5.23
N ILE A 127 6.60 -11.09 5.10
CA ILE A 127 7.18 -10.34 6.20
C ILE A 127 6.20 -9.25 6.64
N PHE A 128 5.96 -9.19 7.95
CA PHE A 128 5.06 -8.24 8.59
C PHE A 128 5.88 -7.19 9.34
N ASN A 129 5.69 -5.92 9.02
CA ASN A 129 6.34 -4.81 9.73
C ASN A 129 5.28 -3.83 10.23
N TRP A 130 5.44 -3.34 11.45
CA TRP A 130 4.70 -2.19 11.95
C TRP A 130 5.61 -0.97 11.89
N TYR A 131 5.19 0.06 11.14
CA TYR A 131 5.91 1.32 11.08
C TYR A 131 5.14 2.40 11.85
N THR A 132 5.76 2.92 12.89
CA THR A 132 5.23 4.00 13.72
C THR A 132 5.20 5.33 12.97
N ILE A 133 4.40 6.30 13.43
CA ILE A 133 4.38 7.65 12.84
C ILE A 133 5.79 8.27 12.72
N PRO A 134 6.67 8.25 13.75
CA PRO A 134 8.02 8.80 13.61
C PRO A 134 8.87 8.10 12.55
N GLU A 135 8.77 6.78 12.42
CA GLU A 135 9.48 6.03 11.37
C GLU A 135 8.99 6.42 9.97
N LEU A 136 7.67 6.55 9.79
CA LEU A 136 7.07 6.99 8.53
C LEU A 136 7.48 8.43 8.19
N GLU A 137 7.58 9.32 9.18
CA GLU A 137 8.05 10.70 8.99
C GLU A 137 9.51 10.76 8.57
N ASN A 138 10.37 9.93 9.18
CA ASN A 138 11.81 9.87 8.91
C ASN A 138 12.16 9.17 7.59
N ALA A 139 11.33 8.23 7.12
CA ALA A 139 11.58 7.51 5.87
C ALA A 139 11.62 8.45 4.65
N GLN A 140 12.51 8.23 3.69
CA GLN A 140 12.52 9.01 2.45
C GLN A 140 11.25 8.73 1.61
N ARG A 141 10.81 9.70 0.79
CA ARG A 141 9.58 9.56 -0.03
C ARG A 141 9.69 8.41 -1.02
N ASP A 142 10.86 8.23 -1.59
CA ASP A 142 11.25 7.17 -2.50
C ASP A 142 11.98 6.02 -1.79
N SER A 143 11.79 5.85 -0.48
CA SER A 143 12.40 4.73 0.22
C SER A 143 11.81 3.38 -0.23
N ALA A 144 12.59 2.32 -0.05
CA ALA A 144 12.13 0.95 -0.30
C ALA A 144 10.94 0.55 0.61
N LEU A 145 10.75 1.21 1.75
CA LEU A 145 9.57 1.06 2.61
C LEU A 145 8.28 1.40 1.85
N PHE A 146 8.32 2.50 1.09
CA PHE A 146 7.26 2.90 0.19
C PHE A 146 7.54 2.47 -1.25
N VAL A 147 8.33 1.39 -1.43
CA VAL A 147 8.54 0.73 -2.72
C VAL A 147 8.92 1.71 -3.82
N ASN A 148 9.73 2.70 -3.45
CA ASN A 148 10.18 3.80 -4.30
C ASN A 148 9.03 4.61 -4.94
N THR A 149 7.82 4.57 -4.39
CA THR A 149 6.62 5.27 -4.86
C THR A 149 6.42 6.52 -4.03
N ASN A 150 6.70 7.69 -4.62
CA ASN A 150 6.77 8.96 -3.90
C ASN A 150 5.44 9.38 -3.24
N SER A 151 4.33 9.00 -3.86
CA SER A 151 2.96 9.34 -3.47
C SER A 151 2.45 8.45 -2.34
N LEU A 152 3.06 7.28 -2.10
CA LEU A 152 2.64 6.38 -1.01
C LEU A 152 2.94 6.94 0.36
N LYS A 153 4.14 7.48 0.59
CA LYS A 153 4.53 8.08 1.88
C LYS A 153 3.49 9.06 2.42
N PRO A 154 3.13 10.14 1.70
CA PRO A 154 2.22 11.14 2.23
C PRO A 154 0.81 10.59 2.47
N ILE A 155 0.31 9.70 1.61
CA ILE A 155 -1.01 9.09 1.79
C ILE A 155 -1.00 8.20 3.03
N ALA A 156 -0.04 7.27 3.13
CA ALA A 156 0.09 6.36 4.26
C ALA A 156 0.23 7.11 5.59
N LEU A 157 1.03 8.19 5.62
CA LEU A 157 1.19 9.02 6.81
C LEU A 157 -0.11 9.71 7.22
N ILE A 158 -0.89 10.23 6.26
CA ILE A 158 -2.19 10.86 6.55
C ILE A 158 -3.17 9.80 7.09
N LEU A 159 -3.24 8.62 6.47
CA LEU A 159 -4.09 7.54 6.95
C LEU A 159 -3.73 7.13 8.38
N ALA A 160 -2.44 6.91 8.65
CA ALA A 160 -1.97 6.48 9.96
C ALA A 160 -2.28 7.53 11.04
N LYS A 161 -2.12 8.83 10.74
CA LYS A 161 -2.46 9.91 11.69
C LYS A 161 -3.96 10.02 11.95
N ASN A 162 -4.80 9.79 10.94
CA ASN A 162 -6.24 10.08 11.01
C ASN A 162 -7.12 8.85 11.27
N CYS A 163 -6.56 7.64 11.33
CA CYS A 163 -7.32 6.45 11.70
C CYS A 163 -7.86 6.52 13.15
N ASP A 164 -9.00 5.86 13.40
CA ASP A 164 -9.45 5.58 14.76
C ASP A 164 -8.57 4.48 15.36
N ALA A 165 -7.68 4.87 16.27
CA ALA A 165 -6.69 3.95 16.82
C ALA A 165 -7.29 2.79 17.64
N ALA A 166 -8.56 2.91 18.06
CA ALA A 166 -9.22 1.84 18.80
C ALA A 166 -9.64 0.67 17.90
N HIS A 167 -9.93 0.94 16.63
CA HIS A 167 -10.64 -0.01 15.77
C HIS A 167 -10.11 -0.09 14.34
N GLU A 168 -9.20 0.78 13.93
CA GLU A 168 -8.76 0.91 12.55
C GLU A 168 -7.26 1.11 12.45
N PHE A 169 -6.65 0.60 11.38
CA PHE A 169 -5.26 0.89 11.04
C PHE A 169 -5.07 0.81 9.52
N PRO A 170 -4.19 1.63 8.92
CA PRO A 170 -3.85 1.47 7.52
C PRO A 170 -2.97 0.23 7.31
N CYS A 171 -3.20 -0.43 6.19
CA CYS A 171 -2.42 -1.55 5.71
C CYS A 171 -1.83 -1.26 4.33
N LEU A 172 -0.54 -1.52 4.17
CA LEU A 172 0.15 -1.57 2.88
C LEU A 172 0.57 -3.01 2.59
N PHE A 173 0.04 -3.63 1.54
CA PHE A 173 0.58 -4.88 1.02
C PHE A 173 1.45 -4.57 -0.19
N SER A 174 2.75 -4.72 -0.02
CA SER A 174 3.77 -4.42 -1.03
C SER A 174 4.14 -5.63 -1.88
N GLY A 175 4.21 -5.45 -3.19
CA GLY A 175 4.83 -6.42 -4.10
C GLY A 175 3.89 -7.53 -4.57
N VAL A 176 2.58 -7.27 -4.59
CA VAL A 176 1.56 -8.23 -5.04
C VAL A 176 1.73 -8.47 -6.54
N PRO A 177 1.97 -9.71 -6.99
CA PRO A 177 2.08 -10.02 -8.41
C PRO A 177 0.80 -9.66 -9.18
N LEU A 178 0.93 -8.90 -10.26
CA LEU A 178 -0.19 -8.54 -11.15
C LEU A 178 -0.36 -9.53 -12.31
N ASN A 179 0.61 -10.41 -12.50
CA ASN A 179 0.60 -11.49 -13.48
C ASN A 179 1.25 -12.75 -12.88
N GLU A 180 1.02 -13.90 -13.51
CA GLU A 180 1.50 -15.20 -13.05
C GLU A 180 3.03 -15.28 -12.96
N GLU A 181 3.71 -14.62 -13.90
CA GLU A 181 5.17 -14.57 -13.94
C GLU A 181 5.78 -13.64 -12.87
N ALA A 182 4.94 -12.89 -12.14
CA ALA A 182 5.34 -11.89 -11.15
C ALA A 182 6.37 -10.85 -11.65
N THR A 183 6.40 -10.62 -12.96
CA THR A 183 7.23 -9.60 -13.63
C THR A 183 6.65 -8.20 -13.43
N MET A 184 5.34 -8.11 -13.20
CA MET A 184 4.66 -6.89 -12.78
C MET A 184 4.16 -7.04 -11.36
N ARG A 185 4.41 -6.03 -10.51
CA ARG A 185 3.97 -6.02 -9.11
C ARG A 185 3.31 -4.70 -8.75
N GLY A 186 2.22 -4.80 -8.00
CA GLY A 186 1.48 -3.67 -7.46
C GLY A 186 1.53 -3.66 -5.93
N HIS A 187 0.99 -2.60 -5.36
CA HIS A 187 0.90 -2.40 -3.92
C HIS A 187 -0.53 -2.04 -3.55
N LEU A 188 -1.06 -2.61 -2.48
CA LEU A 188 -2.41 -2.33 -2.00
C LEU A 188 -2.33 -1.50 -0.73
N LEU A 189 -2.82 -0.27 -0.76
CA LEU A 189 -2.97 0.58 0.43
C LEU A 189 -4.46 0.75 0.75
N PHE A 190 -4.86 0.39 1.95
CA PHE A 190 -6.25 0.47 2.39
C PHE A 190 -6.38 0.57 3.90
N MET A 191 -7.55 0.99 4.38
CA MET A 191 -7.88 0.93 5.80
C MET A 191 -8.43 -0.44 6.19
N VAL A 192 -7.89 -1.00 7.26
CA VAL A 192 -8.42 -2.18 7.93
C VAL A 192 -9.25 -1.71 9.11
N LYS A 193 -10.43 -2.31 9.29
CA LYS A 193 -11.33 -2.04 10.40
C LYS A 193 -11.63 -3.33 11.13
N SER A 194 -11.65 -3.29 12.46
CA SER A 194 -11.84 -4.46 13.34
C SER A 194 -13.16 -5.21 13.12
N ASN A 195 -14.15 -4.57 12.50
CA ASN A 195 -15.42 -5.18 12.12
C ASN A 195 -15.39 -5.89 10.75
N ASN A 196 -14.31 -5.76 9.96
CA ASN A 196 -14.21 -6.33 8.61
C ASN A 196 -13.59 -7.74 8.60
N VAL A 197 -13.73 -8.50 9.69
CA VAL A 197 -13.06 -9.79 9.88
C VAL A 197 -13.67 -10.88 9.00
N SER A 198 -12.80 -11.64 8.31
CA SER A 198 -13.15 -12.91 7.69
C SER A 198 -12.53 -14.10 8.44
N ASP A 199 -13.28 -15.20 8.58
CA ASP A 199 -12.81 -16.46 9.18
C ASP A 199 -12.29 -17.39 8.07
N LEU A 200 -11.14 -17.05 7.49
CA LEU A 200 -10.38 -17.95 6.62
C LEU A 200 -9.29 -18.65 7.43
N LYS A 201 -9.22 -19.98 7.32
CA LYS A 201 -8.13 -20.78 7.91
C LYS A 201 -6.88 -20.65 7.06
N ILE A 202 -6.11 -19.58 7.22
CA ILE A 202 -4.68 -19.64 6.85
C ILE A 202 -3.92 -20.07 8.09
N ASN A 203 -3.14 -21.14 7.94
CA ASN A 203 -2.09 -21.48 8.89
C ASN A 203 -1.04 -20.37 8.80
N ILE A 204 -1.21 -19.31 9.59
CA ILE A 204 -0.07 -18.45 9.89
C ILE A 204 0.85 -19.33 10.71
N LEU A 205 1.93 -19.78 10.08
CA LEU A 205 3.05 -20.38 10.77
C LEU A 205 3.77 -19.25 11.52
N THR A 206 3.15 -18.73 12.58
CA THR A 206 3.89 -17.89 13.51
C THR A 206 4.95 -18.78 14.13
N GLN A 207 6.23 -18.53 13.85
CA GLN A 207 7.28 -18.93 14.77
C GLN A 207 7.07 -18.17 16.07
N GLU A 208 6.25 -18.75 16.96
CA GLU A 208 6.47 -18.62 18.38
C GLU A 208 7.80 -19.29 18.71
N LYS A 209 8.73 -18.49 19.25
CA LYS A 209 9.67 -18.75 20.37
C LYS A 209 10.87 -17.80 20.21
N PHE A 210 11.39 -17.15 21.25
CA PHE A 210 11.68 -17.70 22.58
C PHE A 210 11.46 -16.71 23.73
N ILE A 211 11.11 -17.34 24.86
CA ILE A 211 11.23 -16.89 26.25
C ILE A 211 12.66 -16.44 26.55
#